data_AF-A0A3B9KTB3-F1
#
_entry.id   AF-A0A3B9KTB3-F1
#
_cell.length_a   1.000
_cell.length_b   1.000
_cell.length_c   1.000
_cell.angle_alpha   90.00
_cell.angle_beta   90.00
_cell.angle_gamma   90.00
#
_symmetry.space_group_name_H-M   'P 1'
#
loop_
_entity.id
_entity.type
_entity.pdbx_description
1 polymer ?
#
loop_
_entity_poly.entity_id
_entity_poly.type
_entity_poly.pdbx_seq_one_letter_code
_entity_poly.pdbx_strand_id
1 'polypeptide(L)'
;KVHGDIFIPSLKRCLVSPSAVLFERRLFEETGGFDESLPVCEDYDLWLRISLHEPVGLLTEAGIIKYGGHTDQLSRSVWGMDRFRVLALEKILIDNPDLSKDKKAAVLRELIHKLKVLYHGALKRNSKENAWKKKLEKYNFMLQQL
;
A
#
# COMPACT_ATOMS: atom_id res chain seq x y z
N LYS A 1 12.65 11.75 9.63
CA LYS A 1 12.26 11.06 8.37
C LYS A 1 12.53 9.57 8.58
N VAL A 2 11.68 8.66 8.10
CA VAL A 2 11.80 7.21 8.37
C VAL A 2 12.84 6.59 7.42
N HIS A 3 13.68 5.69 7.93
CA HIS A 3 14.66 4.90 7.17
C HIS A 3 14.92 3.55 7.89
N GLY A 4 15.61 2.61 7.24
CA GLY A 4 15.79 1.25 7.75
C GLY A 4 14.56 0.39 7.44
N ASP A 5 14.00 -0.30 8.43
CA ASP A 5 12.72 -1.00 8.27
C ASP A 5 11.58 0.02 8.16
N ILE A 6 11.13 0.24 6.93
CA ILE A 6 10.03 1.15 6.62
C ILE A 6 8.74 0.43 6.27
N PHE A 7 8.66 -0.90 6.39
CA PHE A 7 7.51 -1.68 5.93
C PHE A 7 6.22 -1.25 6.63
N ILE A 8 6.18 -1.36 7.97
CA ILE A 8 5.01 -0.98 8.76
C ILE A 8 4.66 0.51 8.56
N PRO A 9 5.61 1.46 8.64
CA PRO A 9 5.36 2.86 8.30
C PRO A 9 4.77 3.09 6.90
N SER A 10 5.15 2.26 5.91
CA SER A 10 4.69 2.36 4.52
C SER A 10 3.28 1.83 4.31
N LEU A 11 2.71 1.06 5.24
CA LEU A 11 1.34 0.57 5.13
C LEU A 11 0.34 1.73 5.00
N LYS A 12 0.55 2.83 5.74
CA LYS A 12 -0.38 3.97 5.70
C LYS A 12 -0.40 4.67 4.34
N ARG A 13 0.79 4.86 3.74
CA ARG A 13 1.00 5.59 2.48
C ARG A 13 2.35 5.21 1.85
N CYS A 14 2.48 5.43 0.56
CA CYS A 14 3.76 5.30 -0.15
C CYS A 14 4.79 6.29 0.43
N LEU A 15 5.91 5.78 0.99
CA LEU A 15 6.98 6.59 1.59
C LEU A 15 8.14 6.84 0.63
N VAL A 16 8.25 6.04 -0.43
CA VAL A 16 9.33 6.12 -1.42
C VAL A 16 8.76 6.70 -2.71
N SER A 17 9.35 7.81 -3.18
CA SER A 17 8.98 8.38 -4.48
C SER A 17 9.82 7.70 -5.56
N PRO A 18 9.22 7.10 -6.61
CA PRO A 18 9.97 6.47 -7.69
C PRO A 18 10.99 7.39 -8.37
N SER A 19 10.71 8.71 -8.40
CA SER A 19 11.61 9.73 -8.95
C SER A 19 12.77 10.17 -8.03
N ALA A 20 12.90 9.57 -6.84
CA ALA A 20 13.84 10.00 -5.80
C ALA A 20 14.51 8.82 -5.07
N VAL A 21 14.67 7.70 -5.76
CA VAL A 21 15.25 6.47 -5.20
C VAL A 21 16.20 5.84 -6.20
N LEU A 22 17.27 5.23 -5.68
CA LEU A 22 18.19 4.38 -6.42
C LEU A 22 18.23 3.03 -5.72
N PHE A 23 18.21 1.95 -6.50
CA PHE A 23 18.27 0.58 -6.03
C PHE A 23 18.80 -0.30 -7.15
N GLU A 24 19.27 -1.50 -6.81
CA GLU A 24 19.82 -2.41 -7.80
C GLU A 24 18.75 -2.89 -8.79
N ARG A 25 19.12 -2.97 -10.07
CA ARG A 25 18.23 -3.50 -11.11
C ARG A 25 17.74 -4.91 -10.76
N ARG A 26 18.62 -5.75 -10.21
CA ARG A 26 18.30 -7.11 -9.81
C ARG A 26 17.15 -7.16 -8.80
N LEU A 27 17.14 -6.27 -7.81
CA LEU A 27 16.06 -6.17 -6.83
C LEU A 27 14.71 -5.88 -7.50
N PHE A 28 14.68 -5.02 -8.52
CA PHE A 28 13.47 -4.75 -9.30
C PHE A 28 12.94 -6.02 -9.99
N GLU A 29 13.84 -6.74 -10.66
CA GLU A 29 13.52 -7.95 -11.43
C GLU A 29 13.06 -9.10 -10.50
N GLU A 30 13.76 -9.31 -9.39
CA GLU A 30 13.42 -10.34 -8.39
C GLU A 30 12.08 -10.06 -7.69
N THR A 31 11.76 -8.78 -7.48
CA THR A 31 10.47 -8.39 -6.91
C THR A 31 9.34 -8.57 -7.93
N GLY A 32 9.63 -8.74 -9.23
CA GLY A 32 8.64 -8.84 -10.30
C GLY A 32 8.16 -7.49 -10.85
N GLY A 33 8.89 -6.40 -10.57
CA GLY A 33 8.59 -5.07 -11.09
C GLY A 33 7.27 -4.46 -10.62
N PHE A 34 6.75 -3.48 -11.37
CA PHE A 34 5.44 -2.88 -11.12
C PHE A 34 4.32 -3.86 -11.51
N ASP A 35 3.25 -3.86 -10.73
CA ASP A 35 2.03 -4.58 -11.10
C ASP A 35 1.23 -3.74 -12.11
N GLU A 36 1.35 -4.07 -13.39
CA GLU A 36 0.69 -3.35 -14.50
C GLU A 36 -0.84 -3.47 -14.48
N SER A 37 -1.41 -4.36 -13.66
CA SER A 37 -2.86 -4.43 -13.46
C SER A 37 -3.39 -3.30 -12.56
N LEU A 38 -2.51 -2.59 -11.85
CA LEU A 38 -2.85 -1.45 -11.00
C LEU A 38 -2.74 -0.14 -11.80
N PRO A 39 -3.85 0.52 -12.18
CA PRO A 39 -3.80 1.80 -12.88
C PRO A 39 -3.30 2.96 -12.01
N VAL A 40 -3.33 2.79 -10.68
CA VAL A 40 -2.75 3.69 -9.68
C VAL A 40 -2.29 2.87 -8.48
N CYS A 41 -1.37 3.42 -7.68
CA CYS A 41 -0.80 2.78 -6.49
C CYS A 41 0.07 1.56 -6.81
N GLU A 42 0.52 1.43 -8.06
CA GLU A 42 1.55 0.51 -8.52
C GLU A 42 2.88 0.72 -7.78
N ASP A 43 3.21 1.99 -7.48
CA ASP A 43 4.37 2.36 -6.67
C ASP A 43 4.22 1.87 -5.22
N TYR A 44 3.06 2.08 -4.62
CA TYR A 44 2.73 1.62 -3.27
C TYR A 44 2.85 0.09 -3.16
N ASP A 45 2.32 -0.65 -4.12
CA ASP A 45 2.45 -2.12 -4.16
C ASP A 45 3.92 -2.56 -4.27
N LEU A 46 4.68 -1.97 -5.18
CA LEU A 46 6.11 -2.26 -5.35
C LEU A 46 6.89 -2.02 -4.06
N TRP A 47 6.74 -0.85 -3.45
CA TRP A 47 7.52 -0.50 -2.27
C TRP A 47 7.12 -1.29 -1.02
N LEU A 48 5.88 -1.75 -0.92
CA LEU A 48 5.49 -2.69 0.14
C LEU A 48 6.19 -4.04 -0.03
N ARG A 49 6.25 -4.58 -1.25
CA ARG A 49 6.95 -5.84 -1.53
C ARG A 49 8.45 -5.72 -1.25
N ILE A 50 9.09 -4.64 -1.71
CA ILE A 50 10.52 -4.41 -1.47
C ILE A 50 10.81 -4.21 0.02
N SER A 51 10.14 -3.25 0.67
CA SER A 51 10.44 -2.90 2.07
C SER A 51 10.10 -4.00 3.07
N LEU A 52 9.30 -4.99 2.67
CA LEU A 52 9.03 -6.16 3.50
C LEU A 52 10.30 -6.96 3.78
N HIS A 53 11.21 -7.02 2.81
CA HIS A 53 12.43 -7.83 2.83
C HIS A 53 13.71 -6.99 2.94
N GLU A 54 13.70 -5.77 2.42
CA GLU A 54 14.89 -4.93 2.32
C GLU A 54 14.80 -3.65 3.16
N PRO A 55 15.89 -3.25 3.87
CA PRO A 55 15.96 -1.97 4.52
C PRO A 55 16.08 -0.84 3.48
N VAL A 56 15.44 0.30 3.75
CA VAL A 56 15.49 1.46 2.87
C VAL A 56 16.33 2.57 3.50
N GLY A 57 17.47 2.86 2.88
CA GLY A 57 18.34 3.97 3.25
C GLY A 57 17.73 5.32 2.91
N LEU A 58 18.14 6.37 3.63
CA LEU A 58 17.72 7.74 3.38
C LEU A 58 18.92 8.68 3.41
N LEU A 59 19.13 9.39 2.30
CA LEU A 59 20.04 10.52 2.27
C LEU A 59 19.43 11.68 3.07
N THR A 60 20.22 12.23 3.99
CA THR A 60 19.79 13.33 4.88
C THR A 60 19.67 14.65 4.11
N GLU A 61 20.51 14.84 3.10
CA GLU A 61 20.58 16.01 2.23
C GLU A 61 19.40 16.08 1.26
N ALA A 62 18.97 17.30 0.95
CA ALA A 62 17.91 17.54 -0.02
C ALA A 62 18.48 17.42 -1.45
N GLY A 63 18.34 16.24 -2.04
CA GLY A 63 18.84 15.96 -3.41
C GLY A 63 17.79 16.06 -4.52
N ILE A 64 16.57 16.54 -4.25
CA ILE A 64 15.46 16.50 -5.21
C ILE A 64 14.68 17.81 -5.26
N ILE A 65 14.22 18.16 -6.47
CA ILE A 65 13.21 19.17 -6.71
C ILE A 65 11.90 18.44 -7.04
N LYS A 66 10.83 18.75 -6.30
CA LYS A 66 9.52 18.11 -6.49
C LYS A 66 8.61 19.02 -7.31
N TYR A 67 8.08 18.48 -8.40
CA TYR A 67 7.04 19.10 -9.21
C TYR A 67 5.70 18.40 -8.94
N GLY A 68 4.59 19.14 -8.91
CA GLY A 68 3.28 18.57 -8.61
C GLY A 68 2.13 19.58 -8.79
N GLY A 69 0.89 19.11 -8.69
CA GLY A 69 -0.31 19.93 -8.87
C GLY A 69 -0.75 20.08 -10.33
N HIS A 70 -0.18 19.28 -11.24
CA HIS A 70 -0.61 19.22 -12.64
C HIS A 70 -2.03 18.65 -12.76
N THR A 71 -2.74 19.05 -13.82
CA THR A 71 -4.15 18.70 -14.05
C THR A 71 -4.36 17.21 -14.33
N ASP A 72 -3.33 16.53 -14.81
CA ASP A 72 -3.27 15.10 -15.14
C ASP A 72 -2.78 14.23 -13.97
N GLN A 73 -2.67 14.78 -12.75
CA GLN A 73 -2.16 14.05 -11.61
C GLN A 73 -3.04 12.83 -11.23
N LEU A 74 -2.43 11.64 -11.25
CA LEU A 74 -3.08 10.35 -10.97
C LEU A 74 -3.77 10.28 -9.61
N SER A 75 -3.29 11.02 -8.61
CA SER A 75 -3.92 11.05 -7.28
C SER A 75 -5.33 11.64 -7.26
N ARG A 76 -5.76 12.29 -8.37
CA ARG A 76 -7.10 12.85 -8.55
C ARG A 76 -7.87 12.19 -9.69
N SER A 77 -7.28 11.22 -10.40
CA SER A 77 -7.88 10.64 -11.60
C SER A 77 -8.97 9.61 -11.31
N VAL A 78 -8.93 8.95 -10.15
CA VAL A 78 -9.86 7.87 -9.79
C VAL A 78 -10.49 8.06 -8.42
N TRP A 79 -11.80 7.83 -8.35
CA TRP A 79 -12.53 7.82 -7.08
C TRP A 79 -12.08 6.64 -6.22
N GLY A 80 -11.68 6.90 -4.97
CA GLY A 80 -11.39 5.85 -3.99
C GLY A 80 -10.14 5.06 -4.30
N MET A 81 -8.99 5.73 -4.46
CA MET A 81 -7.66 5.11 -4.62
C MET A 81 -7.35 4.01 -3.61
N ASP A 82 -7.92 4.09 -2.41
CA ASP A 82 -7.74 3.07 -1.38
C ASP A 82 -8.24 1.68 -1.80
N ARG A 83 -9.07 1.56 -2.85
CA ARG A 83 -9.41 0.25 -3.43
C ARG A 83 -8.16 -0.48 -3.94
N PHE A 84 -7.25 0.23 -4.60
CA PHE A 84 -6.00 -0.33 -5.12
C PHE A 84 -5.00 -0.62 -3.98
N ARG A 85 -4.96 0.24 -2.96
CA ARG A 85 -4.15 -0.04 -1.75
C ARG A 85 -4.67 -1.26 -0.98
N VAL A 86 -5.99 -1.45 -0.90
CA VAL A 86 -6.61 -2.66 -0.33
C VAL A 86 -6.15 -3.89 -1.10
N LEU A 87 -6.15 -3.85 -2.44
CA LEU A 87 -5.65 -4.97 -3.26
C LEU A 87 -4.17 -5.27 -2.97
N ALA A 88 -3.31 -4.25 -2.93
CA ALA A 88 -1.89 -4.42 -2.59
C ALA A 88 -1.69 -5.04 -1.19
N LEU A 89 -2.44 -4.59 -0.18
CA LEU A 89 -2.38 -5.15 1.17
C LEU A 89 -2.92 -6.60 1.23
N GLU A 90 -3.93 -6.94 0.42
CA GLU A 90 -4.42 -8.31 0.29
C GLU A 90 -3.36 -9.22 -0.34
N LYS A 91 -2.67 -8.76 -1.39
CA LYS A 91 -1.54 -9.48 -2.01
C LYS A 91 -0.45 -9.77 -0.99
N ILE A 92 -0.04 -8.78 -0.18
CA ILE A 92 0.95 -8.98 0.88
C ILE A 92 0.55 -10.13 1.83
N LEU A 93 -0.73 -10.22 2.23
CA LEU A 93 -1.20 -11.31 3.10
C LEU A 93 -1.26 -12.68 2.42
N ILE A 94 -1.54 -12.70 1.11
CA ILE A 94 -1.67 -13.94 0.32
C ILE A 94 -0.29 -14.49 -0.03
N ASP A 95 0.58 -13.63 -0.53
CA ASP A 95 1.90 -13.99 -1.06
C ASP A 95 2.91 -14.28 0.06
N ASN A 96 2.61 -13.86 1.29
CA ASN A 96 3.48 -14.06 2.47
C ASN A 96 2.71 -14.76 3.60
N PRO A 97 2.38 -16.06 3.46
CA PRO A 97 1.64 -16.80 4.49
C PRO A 97 2.37 -16.84 5.84
N ASP A 98 3.71 -16.83 5.79
CA ASP A 98 4.62 -16.92 6.94
C ASP A 98 5.00 -15.56 7.54
N LEU A 99 4.29 -14.49 7.15
CA LEU A 99 4.49 -13.15 7.70
C LEU A 99 4.40 -13.17 9.23
N SER A 100 5.36 -12.54 9.91
CA SER A 100 5.38 -12.51 11.38
C SER A 100 4.07 -11.96 11.94
N LYS A 101 3.67 -12.44 13.13
CA LYS A 101 2.40 -12.04 13.76
C LYS A 101 2.24 -10.52 13.83
N ASP A 102 3.31 -9.80 14.18
CA ASP A 102 3.30 -8.34 14.28
C ASP A 102 3.10 -7.65 12.92
N LYS A 103 3.84 -8.07 11.89
CA LYS A 103 3.68 -7.53 10.53
C LYS A 103 2.30 -7.85 9.98
N LYS A 104 1.80 -9.07 10.20
CA LYS A 104 0.46 -9.51 9.77
C LYS A 104 -0.65 -8.73 10.47
N ALA A 105 -0.55 -8.51 11.77
CA ALA A 105 -1.48 -7.67 12.52
C ALA A 105 -1.45 -6.22 12.02
N ALA A 106 -0.27 -5.66 11.72
CA ALA A 106 -0.14 -4.31 11.17
C ALA A 106 -0.82 -4.17 9.79
N VAL A 107 -0.58 -5.12 8.88
CA VAL A 107 -1.22 -5.15 7.55
C VAL A 107 -2.74 -5.25 7.68
N LEU A 108 -3.25 -6.14 8.53
CA LEU A 108 -4.70 -6.30 8.75
C LEU A 108 -5.33 -5.03 9.33
N ARG A 109 -4.70 -4.38 10.31
CA ARG A 109 -5.22 -3.14 10.89
C ARG A 109 -5.34 -2.03 9.85
N GLU A 110 -4.32 -1.86 9.01
CA GLU A 110 -4.36 -0.85 7.95
C GLU A 110 -5.38 -1.22 6.86
N LEU A 111 -5.45 -2.49 6.47
CA LEU A 111 -6.44 -3.01 5.52
C LEU A 111 -7.87 -2.72 6.00
N ILE A 112 -8.17 -3.03 7.27
CA ILE A 112 -9.46 -2.76 7.89
C ILE A 112 -9.74 -1.25 7.93
N HIS A 113 -8.74 -0.43 8.26
CA HIS A 113 -8.89 1.03 8.27
C HIS A 113 -9.30 1.56 6.89
N LYS A 114 -8.57 1.18 5.83
CA LYS A 114 -8.88 1.59 4.44
C LYS A 114 -10.25 1.09 3.99
N LEU A 115 -10.60 -0.15 4.32
CA LEU A 115 -11.93 -0.71 4.04
C LEU A 115 -13.06 0.07 4.74
N LYS A 116 -12.86 0.55 5.98
CA LYS A 116 -13.85 1.41 6.67
C LYS A 116 -14.06 2.72 5.93
N VAL A 117 -12.99 3.34 5.43
CA VAL A 117 -13.08 4.57 4.63
C VAL A 117 -13.87 4.34 3.35
N LEU A 118 -13.56 3.25 2.63
CA LEU A 118 -14.28 2.87 1.40
C LEU A 118 -15.76 2.58 1.67
N TYR A 119 -16.06 1.80 2.71
CA TYR A 119 -17.42 1.43 3.09
C TYR A 119 -18.27 2.66 3.44
N HIS A 120 -17.78 3.54 4.33
CA HIS A 120 -18.50 4.77 4.68
C HIS A 120 -18.67 5.70 3.48
N GLY A 121 -17.66 5.77 2.61
CA GLY A 121 -17.78 6.49 1.35
C GLY A 121 -18.93 5.94 0.49
N ALA A 122 -18.99 4.63 0.29
CA ALA A 122 -20.00 3.96 -0.52
C ALA A 122 -21.42 4.24 0.03
N LEU A 123 -21.61 4.14 1.35
CA LEU A 123 -22.89 4.47 2.01
C LEU A 123 -23.34 5.91 1.72
N LYS A 124 -22.43 6.89 1.82
CA LYS A 124 -22.74 8.30 1.52
C LYS A 124 -23.21 8.54 0.08
N ARG A 125 -22.85 7.66 -0.85
CA ARG A 125 -23.22 7.73 -2.27
C ARG A 125 -24.43 6.85 -2.62
N ASN A 126 -25.15 6.32 -1.62
CA ASN A 126 -26.25 5.36 -1.81
C ASN A 126 -25.85 4.13 -2.64
N SER A 127 -24.55 3.79 -2.66
CA SER A 127 -24.07 2.57 -3.30
C SER A 127 -24.34 1.39 -2.37
N LYS A 128 -25.14 0.42 -2.81
CA LYS A 128 -25.46 -0.81 -2.07
C LYS A 128 -24.30 -1.84 -2.10
N GLU A 129 -23.06 -1.37 -2.12
CA GLU A 129 -21.90 -2.24 -2.37
C GLU A 129 -21.55 -3.06 -1.12
N ASN A 130 -22.18 -4.23 -1.02
CA ASN A 130 -22.02 -5.21 0.06
C ASN A 130 -20.60 -5.84 0.11
N ALA A 131 -19.75 -5.57 -0.88
CA ALA A 131 -18.41 -6.15 -0.97
C ALA A 131 -17.46 -5.66 0.14
N TRP A 132 -17.45 -4.36 0.44
CA TRP A 132 -16.57 -3.80 1.48
C TRP A 132 -16.94 -4.30 2.88
N LYS A 133 -18.24 -4.44 3.14
CA LYS A 133 -18.75 -4.98 4.41
C LYS A 133 -18.30 -6.42 4.63
N LYS A 134 -18.46 -7.29 3.62
CA LYS A 134 -17.99 -8.68 3.67
C LYS A 134 -16.47 -8.78 3.90
N LYS A 135 -15.68 -7.94 3.21
CA LYS A 135 -14.23 -7.86 3.44
C LYS A 135 -13.92 -7.41 4.88
N LEU A 136 -14.62 -6.40 5.40
CA LEU A 136 -14.45 -5.97 6.79
C LEU A 136 -14.70 -7.10 7.78
N GLU A 137 -15.81 -7.83 7.65
CA GLU A 137 -16.14 -8.97 8.52
C GLU A 137 -15.03 -10.03 8.46
N LYS A 138 -14.61 -10.43 7.25
CA LYS A 138 -13.52 -11.39 7.03
C LYS A 138 -12.22 -10.97 7.72
N TYR A 139 -11.76 -9.74 7.50
CA TYR A 139 -10.45 -9.31 8.01
C TYR A 139 -10.47 -8.96 9.50
N ASN A 140 -11.60 -8.49 10.05
CA ASN A 140 -11.75 -8.35 11.50
C ASN A 140 -11.69 -9.71 12.19
N PHE A 141 -12.38 -10.73 11.65
CA PHE A 141 -12.30 -12.09 12.16
C PHE A 141 -10.86 -12.59 12.12
N MET A 142 -10.17 -12.46 10.98
CA MET A 142 -8.77 -12.87 10.85
C MET A 142 -7.85 -12.17 11.87
N LEU A 143 -8.02 -10.87 12.10
CA LEU A 143 -7.23 -10.12 13.08
C LEU A 143 -7.47 -10.60 14.53
N GLN A 144 -8.68 -11.04 14.86
CA GLN A 144 -9.01 -11.58 16.17
C GLN A 144 -8.41 -12.98 16.42
N GLN A 145 -8.02 -13.70 15.37
CA GLN A 145 -7.46 -15.06 15.45
C GLN A 145 -5.91 -15.09 15.47
N LEU A 146 -5.23 -13.93 15.36
CA LEU A 146 -3.76 -13.83 15.42
C LEU A 146 -3.21 -13.91 16.84
#